data_AF-A0A316HIJ8-F1
#
_entry.id   AF-A0A316HIJ8-F1
#
_cell.length_a   1.000
_cell.length_b   1.000
_cell.length_c   1.000
_cell.angle_alpha   90.00
_cell.angle_beta   90.00
_cell.angle_gamma   90.00
#
_symmetry.space_group_name_H-M   'P 1'
#
loop_
_entity.id
_entity.type
_entity.pdbx_description
1 polymer ?
#
loop_
_entity_poly.entity_id
_entity_poly.type
_entity_poly.pdbx_seq_one_letter_code
_entity_poly.pdbx_strand_id
1 'polypeptide(L)'
;MPKIEDTQMVYNENAYIKSKDEINQKASALTLSFEPQDIKYIIIKHDSEITEFINVLRSAKGKFSYNEVDRLTTRIITTEQILSDF
;
A
#
# COMPACT_ATOMS: atom_id res chain seq x y z
N MET A 1 -13.36 23.82 -6.44
CA MET A 1 -13.10 22.46 -5.94
C MET A 1 -14.39 21.66 -6.10
N PRO A 2 -14.37 20.44 -6.66
CA PRO A 2 -15.59 19.65 -6.81
C PRO A 2 -16.09 19.20 -5.44
N LYS A 3 -17.40 19.28 -5.22
CA LYS A 3 -18.05 18.82 -4.00
C LYS A 3 -18.07 17.29 -3.99
N ILE A 4 -17.80 16.68 -2.84
CA ILE A 4 -17.69 15.23 -2.64
C ILE A 4 -18.99 14.48 -2.98
N GLU A 5 -20.12 15.19 -3.02
CA GLU A 5 -21.47 14.63 -3.24
C GLU A 5 -21.72 14.09 -4.66
N ASP A 6 -20.93 14.46 -5.67
CA ASP A 6 -21.16 14.06 -7.07
C ASP A 6 -20.24 12.92 -7.57
N THR A 7 -19.36 12.38 -6.73
CA THR A 7 -18.41 11.34 -7.17
C THR A 7 -19.01 9.94 -7.07
N GLN A 8 -19.48 9.41 -8.20
CA GLN A 8 -19.92 8.01 -8.33
C GLN A 8 -18.76 7.06 -7.98
N MET A 9 -18.91 6.27 -6.91
CA MET A 9 -17.85 5.35 -6.44
C MET A 9 -17.92 3.94 -7.03
N VAL A 10 -19.02 3.61 -7.72
CA VAL A 10 -19.26 2.28 -8.27
C VAL A 10 -19.43 2.37 -9.78
N TYR A 11 -18.61 1.64 -10.51
CA TYR A 11 -18.70 1.49 -11.96
C TYR A 11 -18.83 0.01 -12.29
N ASN A 12 -19.70 -0.34 -13.24
CA ASN A 12 -19.65 -1.68 -13.80
C ASN A 12 -18.37 -1.84 -14.65
N GLU A 13 -17.91 -3.07 -14.79
CA GLU A 13 -16.64 -3.39 -15.46
C GLU A 13 -16.56 -2.84 -16.89
N ASN A 14 -17.63 -3.03 -17.68
CA ASN A 14 -17.68 -2.59 -19.07
C ASN A 14 -17.59 -1.05 -19.22
N ALA A 15 -18.22 -0.31 -18.30
CA ALA A 15 -18.15 1.14 -18.25
C ALA A 15 -16.77 1.63 -17.79
N TYR A 16 -16.17 0.93 -16.82
CA TYR A 16 -14.82 1.25 -16.36
C TYR A 16 -13.77 1.05 -17.46
N ILE A 17 -13.82 -0.07 -18.18
CA ILE A 17 -12.87 -0.37 -19.26
C ILE A 17 -12.96 0.67 -20.38
N LYS A 18 -14.17 1.13 -20.73
CA LYS A 18 -14.37 2.12 -21.80
C LYS A 18 -13.90 3.53 -21.46
N SER A 19 -13.90 3.90 -20.18
CA SER A 19 -13.66 5.28 -19.73
C SER A 19 -12.66 5.34 -18.56
N LYS A 20 -11.69 4.42 -18.54
CA LYS A 20 -10.75 4.20 -17.43
C LYS A 20 -10.06 5.48 -16.96
N ASP A 21 -9.49 6.25 -17.88
CA ASP A 21 -8.69 7.42 -17.53
C ASP A 21 -9.55 8.55 -16.95
N GLU A 22 -10.74 8.78 -17.51
CA GLU A 22 -11.70 9.77 -17.01
C GLU A 22 -12.21 9.39 -15.62
N ILE A 23 -12.52 8.11 -15.41
CA ILE A 23 -12.97 7.59 -14.11
C ILE A 23 -11.85 7.69 -13.07
N ASN A 24 -10.62 7.31 -13.42
CA ASN A 24 -9.46 7.44 -12.53
C ASN A 24 -9.18 8.91 -12.19
N GLN A 25 -9.36 9.84 -13.14
CA GLN A 25 -9.22 11.27 -12.89
C GLN A 25 -10.28 11.77 -11.91
N LYS A 26 -11.55 11.36 -12.07
CA LYS A 26 -12.64 11.70 -11.13
C LYS A 26 -12.39 11.14 -9.74
N ALA A 27 -11.87 9.92 -9.66
CA ALA A 27 -11.52 9.27 -8.39
C ALA A 27 -10.22 9.79 -7.77
N SER A 28 -9.40 10.56 -8.50
CA SER A 28 -8.08 11.00 -8.00
C SER A 28 -8.16 11.80 -6.70
N ALA A 29 -9.23 12.58 -6.51
CA ALA A 29 -9.50 13.33 -5.28
C ALA A 29 -9.85 12.46 -4.06
N LEU A 30 -10.16 11.16 -4.29
CA LEU A 30 -10.47 10.17 -3.26
C LEU A 30 -9.29 9.23 -2.97
N THR A 31 -8.12 9.48 -3.57
CA THR A 31 -6.94 8.62 -3.38
C THR A 31 -6.49 8.66 -1.93
N LEU A 32 -6.40 7.48 -1.31
CA LEU A 32 -5.78 7.34 0.01
C LEU A 32 -4.26 7.38 -0.12
N SER A 33 -3.63 8.30 0.59
CA SER A 33 -2.17 8.32 0.77
C SER A 33 -1.82 7.57 2.05
N PHE A 34 -0.74 6.80 2.00
CA PHE A 34 -0.15 6.17 3.18
C PHE A 34 1.33 6.49 3.21
N GLU A 35 1.78 6.99 4.35
CA GLU A 35 3.19 7.18 4.64
C GLU A 35 3.72 5.99 5.44
N PRO A 36 5.05 5.75 5.45
CA PRO A 36 5.64 4.70 6.27
C PRO A 36 5.23 4.74 7.76
N GLN A 37 4.81 5.91 8.28
CA GLN A 37 4.39 6.06 9.68
C GLN A 37 3.02 5.46 9.97
N ASP A 38 2.18 5.37 8.95
CA ASP A 38 0.81 4.88 9.06
C ASP A 38 0.78 3.33 9.11
N ILE A 39 1.87 2.68 8.71
CA ILE A 39 1.99 1.22 8.65
C ILE A 39 2.35 0.67 10.03
N LYS A 40 1.42 -0.02 10.71
CA LYS A 40 1.70 -0.63 12.03
C LYS A 40 2.49 -1.93 11.96
N TYR A 41 2.09 -2.82 11.05
CA TYR A 41 2.70 -4.13 10.86
C TYR A 41 2.77 -4.46 9.37
N ILE A 42 3.83 -5.15 8.98
CA ILE A 42 3.98 -5.78 7.68
C ILE A 42 3.99 -7.28 7.94
N ILE A 43 2.94 -7.97 7.49
CA ILE A 43 2.82 -9.41 7.70
C ILE A 43 3.36 -10.11 6.45
N ILE A 44 4.35 -10.96 6.66
CA ILE A 44 4.90 -11.84 5.62
C ILE A 44 4.70 -13.30 6.01
N LYS A 45 4.79 -14.22 5.06
CA LYS A 45 4.43 -15.61 5.32
C LYS A 45 5.54 -16.35 6.05
N HIS A 46 6.75 -16.33 5.50
CA HIS A 46 7.90 -17.07 6.00
C HIS A 46 9.10 -16.16 6.30
N ASP A 47 9.92 -16.51 7.29
CA ASP A 47 11.14 -15.78 7.64
C ASP A 47 12.14 -15.68 6.47
N SER A 48 12.14 -16.68 5.59
CA SER A 48 12.99 -16.70 4.39
C SER A 48 12.70 -15.56 3.42
N GLU A 49 11.50 -14.98 3.46
CA GLU A 49 11.07 -13.90 2.57
C GLU A 49 11.47 -12.50 3.09
N ILE A 50 11.88 -12.37 4.36
CA ILE A 50 12.21 -11.08 4.99
C ILE A 50 13.25 -10.31 4.17
N THR A 51 14.34 -10.98 3.79
CA THR A 51 15.47 -10.33 3.12
C THR A 51 15.07 -9.83 1.74
N GLU A 52 14.32 -10.64 0.98
CA GLU A 52 13.81 -10.25 -0.33
C GLU A 52 12.88 -9.04 -0.20
N PHE A 53 11.96 -9.07 0.77
CA PHE A 53 11.03 -7.98 1.00
C PHE A 53 11.74 -6.66 1.37
N ILE A 54 12.74 -6.70 2.25
CA ILE A 54 13.55 -5.51 2.59
C ILE A 54 14.24 -4.96 1.34
N ASN A 55 14.76 -5.81 0.46
CA ASN A 55 15.37 -5.36 -0.80
C ASN A 55 14.34 -4.71 -1.73
N VAL A 56 13.10 -5.18 -1.75
CA VAL A 56 11.99 -4.52 -2.44
C VAL A 56 11.72 -3.14 -1.83
N LEU A 57 11.66 -3.01 -0.50
CA LEU A 57 11.47 -1.71 0.16
C LEU A 57 12.58 -0.72 -0.20
N ARG A 58 13.85 -1.17 -0.21
CA ARG A 58 15.01 -0.36 -0.58
C ARG A 58 15.01 0.05 -2.05
N SER A 59 14.51 -0.81 -2.93
CA SER A 59 14.46 -0.57 -4.38
C SER A 59 13.17 0.10 -4.85
N ALA A 60 12.15 0.23 -3.99
CA ALA A 60 10.89 0.93 -4.25
C ALA A 60 11.11 2.44 -4.43
N LYS A 61 11.67 2.80 -5.59
CA LYS A 61 11.77 4.12 -6.21
C LYS A 61 12.08 5.28 -5.27
N GLY A 62 13.13 5.22 -4.45
CA GLY A 62 13.72 6.39 -3.77
C GLY A 62 12.72 7.28 -3.01
N LYS A 63 11.54 6.76 -2.69
CA LYS A 63 10.44 7.48 -2.04
C LYS A 63 10.62 7.49 -0.53
N PHE A 64 11.35 6.50 -0.02
CA PHE A 64 11.61 6.33 1.40
C PHE A 64 13.08 6.53 1.70
N SER A 65 13.36 7.33 2.71
CA SER A 65 14.68 7.47 3.31
C SER A 65 15.15 6.15 3.92
N TYR A 66 16.45 6.01 4.08
CA TYR A 66 17.04 4.85 4.75
C TYR A 66 16.43 4.60 6.14
N ASN A 67 16.20 5.68 6.90
CA ASN A 67 15.59 5.63 8.23
C ASN A 67 14.13 5.12 8.20
N GLU A 68 13.37 5.46 7.17
CA GLU A 68 11.99 4.96 7.02
C GLU A 68 11.98 3.48 6.69
N VAL A 69 12.89 3.03 5.83
CA VAL A 69 13.04 1.60 5.51
C VAL A 69 13.46 0.81 6.76
N ASP A 70 14.41 1.31 7.54
CA ASP A 70 14.82 0.68 8.79
C ASP A 70 13.64 0.60 9.76
N ARG A 71 12.85 1.67 9.90
CA ARG A 71 11.66 1.65 10.76
C ARG A 71 10.58 0.69 10.27
N LEU A 72 10.39 0.53 8.97
CA LEU A 72 9.46 -0.47 8.42
C LEU A 72 9.98 -1.90 8.66
N THR A 73 11.29 -2.09 8.59
CA THR A 73 11.92 -3.39 8.83
C THR A 73 11.64 -3.90 10.25
N THR A 74 11.62 -3.01 11.26
CA THR A 74 11.27 -3.39 12.64
C THR A 74 9.79 -3.73 12.83
N ARG A 75 8.94 -3.45 11.84
CA ARG A 75 7.50 -3.72 11.85
C ARG A 75 7.13 -4.96 11.05
N ILE A 76 8.12 -5.69 10.53
CA ILE A 76 7.91 -6.97 9.85
C ILE A 76 7.66 -8.04 10.90
N ILE A 77 6.58 -8.79 10.72
CA ILE A 77 6.20 -9.94 11.53
C ILE A 77 5.79 -11.09 10.61
N THR A 78 6.17 -12.31 10.95
CA THR A 78 5.85 -13.48 10.12
C THR A 78 4.62 -14.20 10.61
N THR A 79 3.90 -14.87 9.71
CA THR A 79 2.75 -15.69 10.12
C THR A 79 3.16 -16.82 11.04
N GLU A 80 4.39 -17.33 10.90
CA GLU A 80 4.96 -18.33 11.80
C GLU A 80 5.09 -17.78 13.23
N GLN A 81 5.68 -16.59 13.40
CA GLN A 81 5.77 -15.89 14.70
C GLN A 81 4.41 -15.62 15.31
N ILE A 82 3.42 -15.18 14.52
CA ILE A 82 2.05 -14.94 15.00
C ILE A 82 1.41 -16.22 15.55
N LEU A 83 1.71 -17.38 14.94
CA LEU A 83 1.10 -18.65 15.32
C LEU A 83 1.88 -19.41 16.41
N SER A 84 3.19 -19.16 16.55
CA SER A 84 4.04 -19.87 17.52
C SER A 84 4.32 -19.08 18.80
N ASP A 85 4.44 -17.75 18.71
CA ASP A 85 5.06 -16.92 19.76
C ASP A 85 4.12 -15.85 20.36
N PHE A 86 2.98 -15.56 19.71
CA PHE A 86 1.94 -14.63 20.19
C PHE A 86 0.67 -15.37 20.66
#